data_AF-A0A496R9B2-F1
#
_entry.id   AF-A0A496R9B2-F1
#
_cell.length_a   1.000
_cell.length_b   1.000
_cell.length_c   1.000
_cell.angle_alpha   90.00
_cell.angle_beta   90.00
_cell.angle_gamma   90.00
#
_symmetry.space_group_name_H-M   'P 1'
#
loop_
_entity.id
_entity.type
_entity.pdbx_description
1 polymer ?
#
loop_
_entity_poly.entity_id
_entity_poly.type
_entity_poly.pdbx_seq_one_letter_code
_entity_poly.pdbx_strand_id
1 'polypeptide(L)' 'MNANPDGKVIIMHGFEKETVFELMRLIKSHVKNPSDIAFSMSTPVNLDWKLKDIISDVREDHAYFMEMEREKKEGGQ' A
#
# COMPACT_ATOMS: atom_id res chain seq x y z
N MET A 1 -11.39 -15.09 -2.35
CA MET A 1 -11.22 -13.63 -2.19
C MET A 1 -10.43 -13.17 -3.42
N ASN A 2 -11.01 -12.32 -4.26
CA ASN A 2 -10.32 -11.84 -5.46
C ASN A 2 -9.60 -10.55 -5.09
N ALA A 3 -8.29 -10.62 -4.84
CA ALA A 3 -7.43 -9.44 -4.85
C ALA A 3 -7.64 -8.78 -6.22
N ASN A 4 -8.13 -7.54 -6.25
CA ASN A 4 -8.36 -6.81 -7.49
C ASN A 4 -6.99 -6.57 -8.17
N PRO A 5 -6.68 -7.22 -9.30
CA PRO A 5 -5.38 -7.06 -9.98
C PRO A 5 -5.20 -5.65 -10.54
N ASP A 6 -6.25 -4.83 -10.59
CA ASP A 6 -6.28 -3.48 -11.16
C ASP A 6 -6.13 -2.37 -10.10
N GLY A 7 -5.70 -2.73 -8.89
CA GLY A 7 -5.50 -1.79 -7.79
C GLY A 7 -4.28 -0.87 -7.96
N LYS A 8 -4.40 0.38 -7.51
CA LYS A 8 -3.28 1.34 -7.54
C LYS A 8 -2.22 0.90 -6.53
N VAL A 9 -0.97 0.73 -6.99
CA VAL A 9 0.18 0.39 -6.15
C VAL A 9 1.34 1.34 -6.47
N ILE A 10 2.04 1.78 -5.44
CA ILE A 10 3.32 2.49 -5.57
C ILE A 10 4.38 1.69 -4.82
N ILE A 11 5.41 1.26 -5.55
CA ILE A 11 6.56 0.52 -4.99
C ILE A 11 7.76 1.47 -4.98
N MET A 12 8.39 1.62 -3.82
CA MET A 12 9.59 2.42 -3.63
C MET A 12 10.79 1.50 -3.34
N HIS A 13 11.95 1.81 -3.93
CA HIS A 13 13.18 1.02 -3.77
C HIS A 13 14.35 1.91 -3.37
N GLY A 14 15.12 1.49 -2.37
CA GLY A 14 16.38 2.13 -1.98
C GLY A 14 16.25 3.51 -1.31
N PHE A 15 15.05 3.89 -0.87
CA PHE A 15 14.83 5.14 -0.13
C PHE A 15 14.99 4.96 1.38
N GLU A 16 15.56 5.95 2.03
CA GLU A 16 15.56 6.07 3.48
C GLU A 16 14.15 6.28 4.01
N LYS A 17 13.90 5.77 5.22
CA LYS A 17 12.57 5.71 5.82
C LYS A 17 11.91 7.10 5.92
N GLU A 18 12.66 8.13 6.25
CA GLU A 18 12.18 9.50 6.36
C GLU A 18 11.67 10.02 5.01
N THR A 19 12.45 9.80 3.95
CA THR A 19 12.10 10.18 2.58
C THR A 19 10.86 9.44 2.09
N VAL A 20 10.69 8.16 2.45
CA VAL A 20 9.49 7.38 2.11
C VAL A 20 8.24 8.06 2.66
N PHE A 21 8.25 8.49 3.93
CA PHE A 21 7.10 9.17 4.53
C PHE A 21 6.81 10.52 3.88
N GLU A 22 7.85 11.28 3.50
CA GLU A 22 7.69 12.55 2.79
C GLU A 22 7.06 12.35 1.42
N LEU A 23 7.53 11.36 0.66
CA LEU A 23 6.97 10.98 -0.64
C LEU A 23 5.52 10.54 -0.51
N MET A 24 5.21 9.69 0.47
CA MET A 24 3.83 9.26 0.73
C MET A 24 2.92 10.47 1.02
N ARG A 25 3.34 11.42 1.84
CA ARG A 25 2.57 12.64 2.13
C ARG A 25 2.35 13.49 0.88
N LEU A 26 3.40 13.69 0.08
CA LEU A 26 3.35 14.46 -1.16
C LEU A 26 2.38 13.82 -2.17
N ILE A 27 2.45 12.51 -2.37
CA ILE A 27 1.55 11.80 -3.29
C ILE A 27 0.11 11.91 -2.79
N LYS A 28 -0.10 11.64 -1.49
CA LYS A 28 -1.44 11.68 -0.89
C LYS A 28 -2.10 13.07 -0.96
N SER A 29 -1.33 14.16 -0.99
CA SER A 29 -1.87 15.52 -1.11
C SER A 29 -2.31 15.89 -2.54
N HIS A 30 -1.93 15.12 -3.56
CA HIS A 30 -2.23 15.41 -4.97
C HIS A 30 -3.23 14.44 -5.62
N VAL A 31 -3.72 13.45 -4.88
CA VAL A 31 -4.67 12.44 -5.38
C VAL A 31 -6.02 12.58 -4.69
N LYS A 32 -7.11 12.38 -5.44
CA LYS A 32 -8.48 12.53 -4.91
C LYS A 32 -8.81 11.49 -3.82
N ASN A 33 -8.39 10.24 -4.02
CA ASN A 33 -8.66 9.14 -3.09
C ASN A 33 -7.34 8.46 -2.68
N PRO A 34 -6.61 9.04 -1.71
CA PRO A 34 -5.32 8.50 -1.28
C PRO A 34 -5.42 7.14 -0.60
N SER A 35 -6.58 6.81 -0.01
CA SER A 35 -6.87 5.51 0.61
C SER A 35 -6.93 4.35 -0.39
N ASP A 36 -7.12 4.64 -1.68
CA ASP A 36 -7.22 3.60 -2.70
C ASP A 36 -5.83 3.13 -3.18
N ILE A 37 -4.76 3.82 -2.77
CA ILE A 37 -3.39 3.54 -3.18
C ILE A 37 -2.70 2.71 -2.10
N ALA A 38 -2.24 1.53 -2.48
CA ALA A 38 -1.37 0.73 -1.65
C ALA A 38 0.08 1.17 -1.87
N PHE A 39 0.83 1.33 -0.78
CA PHE A 39 2.23 1.70 -0.81
C PHE A 39 3.06 0.55 -0.28
N SER A 40 4.18 0.25 -0.93
CA SER A 40 5.12 -0.75 -0.45
C SER A 40 6.56 -0.33 -0.72
N MET A 41 7.48 -0.91 0.05
CA MET A 41 8.90 -0.87 -0.21
C MET A 41 9.35 -2.22 -0.75
N SER A 42 10.15 -2.20 -1.80
CA SER A 42 10.90 -3.42 -2.16
C SER A 42 11.90 -3.75 -1.04
N THR A 43 12.08 -5.03 -0.79
CA THR A 43 12.99 -5.59 0.19
C THR A 43 13.90 -6.61 -0.50
N PRO A 44 15.03 -7.01 0.11
CA PRO A 44 15.83 -8.11 -0.41
C PRO A 44 15.05 -9.39 -0.69
N VAL A 45 13.96 -9.62 0.04
CA VAL A 45 13.12 -10.81 -0.07
C VAL A 45 12.23 -10.79 -1.32
N ASN A 46 11.70 -9.63 -1.69
CA ASN A 46 10.72 -9.50 -2.77
C ASN A 46 11.30 -8.93 -4.08
N LEU A 47 12.61 -8.66 -4.13
CA LEU A 47 13.28 -8.10 -5.32
C LEU A 47 13.20 -9.02 -6.54
N ASP A 48 13.29 -10.33 -6.34
CA ASP A 48 13.24 -11.32 -7.42
C ASP A 48 11.82 -11.79 -7.74
N TRP A 49 10.82 -11.27 -7.03
CA TRP A 49 9.43 -11.65 -7.27
C TRP A 49 8.95 -11.03 -8.57
N LYS A 50 8.01 -11.71 -9.25
CA LYS A 50 7.38 -11.09 -10.41
C LYS A 50 6.56 -9.91 -9.92
N LEU A 51 6.60 -8.81 -10.67
CA LEU A 51 5.87 -7.59 -10.33
C LEU A 51 4.37 -7.86 -10.07
N LYS A 52 3.74 -8.77 -10.83
CA LYS A 52 2.35 -9.17 -10.64
C LYS A 52 2.08 -9.77 -9.25
N ASP A 53 3.05 -10.50 -8.70
CA ASP A 53 2.92 -11.19 -7.41
C ASP A 53 3.09 -10.16 -6.29
N ILE A 54 4.03 -9.21 -6.42
CA ILE A 54 4.18 -8.07 -5.51
C ILE A 54 2.91 -7.20 -5.50
N ILE A 55 2.33 -6.91 -6.67
CA ILE A 55 1.09 -6.13 -6.76
C ILE A 55 -0.04 -6.86 -6.02
N SER A 56 -0.20 -8.16 -6.25
CA SER A 56 -1.24 -8.95 -5.57
C SER A 56 -1.08 -8.92 -4.05
N ASP A 57 0.12 -9.21 -3.56
CA ASP A 57 0.47 -9.29 -2.14
C ASP A 57 0.23 -7.94 -1.43
N VAL A 58 0.79 -6.86 -1.98
CA VAL A 58 0.65 -5.50 -1.42
C VAL A 58 -0.81 -5.04 -1.40
N ARG A 59 -1.63 -5.46 -2.37
CA ARG A 59 -3.05 -5.12 -2.41
C ARG A 59 -3.86 -5.90 -1.37
N GLU A 60 -3.52 -7.15 -1.12
CA GLU A 60 -4.14 -7.98 -0.09
C GLU A 60 -3.88 -7.40 1.30
N ASP A 61 -2.61 -7.11 1.61
CA ASP A 61 -2.20 -6.44 2.85
C ASP A 61 -2.94 -5.12 3.05
N HIS A 62 -2.97 -4.27 2.01
CA HIS A 62 -3.66 -2.98 2.10
C HIS A 62 -5.16 -3.14 2.35
N ALA A 63 -5.82 -4.10 1.71
CA ALA A 63 -7.24 -4.37 1.93
C ALA A 63 -7.51 -4.81 3.39
N TYR A 64 -6.68 -5.70 3.91
CA TYR A 64 -6.75 -6.15 5.30
C TYR A 64 -6.59 -5.00 6.30
N PHE A 65 -5.59 -4.13 6.10
CA PHE A 65 -5.40 -2.97 6.98
C PHE A 65 -6.55 -1.96 6.88
N MET A 66 -7.12 -1.76 5.70
CA MET A 66 -8.29 -0.89 5.52
C MET A 66 -9.53 -1.41 6.22
N GLU A 67 -9.76 -2.72 6.20
CA GLU A 67 -10.86 -3.38 6.92
C GLU A 67 -10.68 -3.23 8.43
N MET A 68 -9.49 -3.55 8.96
CA MET A 68 -9.19 -3.38 10.38
C MET A 68 -9.32 -1.93 10.87
N GLU A 69 -8.89 -0.95 10.07
CA GLU A 69 -9.05 0.48 10.39
C GLU A 69 -10.52 0.92 10.41
N ARG A 70 -11.37 0.27 9.62
CA ARG A 70 -12.81 0.50 9.60
C ARG A 70 -13.48 -0.10 10.83
N GLU A 71 -13.16 -1.34 11.16
CA GLU A 71 -13.68 -2.03 12.35
C GLU A 71 -13.33 -1.27 13.65
N LYS A 72 -12.10 -0.77 13.77
CA LYS A 72 -11.68 0.06 14.92
C LYS A 72 -12.48 1.35 15.07
N LYS A 73 -12.90 1.97 13.97
CA LYS A 73 -13.71 3.19 13.98
C LYS A 73 -15.18 2.90 14.31
N GLU A 74 -15.67 1.72 13.95
CA GLU A 74 -17.06 1.30 14.18
C GLU A 74 -17.26 0.68 15.57
N GLY A 75 -16.24 0.05 16.16
CA GLY A 75 -16.28 -0.57 17.50
C GLY A 75 -15.93 0.36 18.68
N GLY A 76 -15.54 1.60 18.43
CA GLY A 76 -15.32 2.63 19.45
C GLY A 76 -16.56 3.51 19.63
N GLN A 77 -17.60 3.00 20.28
CA GLN A 77 -18.74 3.76 20.82
C GLN A 77 -18.74 3.74 22.34
#